data_AF-A0A964D5P7-F1
#
_entry.id   AF-A0A964D5P7-F1
#
_cell.length_a   1.000
_cell.length_b   1.000
_cell.length_c   1.000
_cell.angle_alpha   90.00
_cell.angle_beta   90.00
_cell.angle_gamma   90.00
#
_symmetry.space_group_name_H-M   'P 1'
#
loop_
_entity.id
_entity.type
_entity.pdbx_description
1 polymer ?
#
loop_
_entity_poly.entity_id
_entity_poly.type
_entity_poly.pdbx_seq_one_letter_code
_entity_poly.pdbx_strand_id
1 'polypeptide(L)' 'MPSKRHQSVDKDSGFTSYIERFNCTIRQRVSRLVRKSLAFSKKLENHIAAIWRFVHHYNANLQL' A
#
# COMPACT_ATOMS: atom_id res chain seq x y z
N MET A 1 -27.94 3.42 -1.85
CA MET A 1 -26.76 2.60 -2.23
C MET A 1 -25.85 3.46 -3.12
N PRO A 2 -24.51 3.39 -2.97
CA PRO A 2 -23.59 4.14 -3.84
C PRO A 2 -23.76 3.75 -5.30
N SER A 3 -23.76 4.73 -6.20
CA SER A 3 -23.96 4.52 -7.65
C SER A 3 -22.80 3.79 -8.33
N LYS A 4 -21.58 3.92 -7.80
CA LYS A 4 -20.40 3.19 -8.25
C LYS A 4 -19.90 2.27 -7.13
N ARG A 5 -19.90 0.97 -7.38
CA ARG A 5 -19.28 -0.05 -6.53
C ARG A 5 -18.16 -0.73 -7.31
N HIS A 6 -17.13 -1.16 -6.60
CA HIS A 6 -16.09 -2.02 -7.17
C HIS A 6 -16.73 -3.32 -7.63
N GLN A 7 -16.43 -3.72 -8.87
CA GLN A 7 -16.78 -5.02 -9.42
C GLN A 7 -15.50 -5.85 -9.49
N SER A 8 -15.57 -7.09 -9.01
CA SER A 8 -14.47 -8.05 -9.23
C SER A 8 -14.30 -8.29 -10.72
N VAL A 9 -13.05 -8.37 -11.16
CA VAL A 9 -12.66 -8.56 -12.56
C VAL A 9 -11.80 -9.80 -12.68
N ASP A 10 -11.91 -10.49 -13.81
CA ASP A 10 -11.11 -11.68 -14.07
C ASP A 10 -9.63 -11.33 -14.25
N LYS A 11 -8.76 -12.32 -14.02
CA LYS A 11 -7.30 -12.16 -14.06
C LYS A 11 -6.80 -11.60 -15.39
N ASP A 12 -7.44 -11.98 -16.49
CA ASP A 12 -7.04 -11.60 -17.85
C ASP A 12 -7.43 -10.16 -18.21
N SER A 13 -8.22 -9.49 -17.37
CA SER A 13 -8.65 -8.10 -17.60
C SER A 13 -7.53 -7.07 -17.46
N GLY A 14 -6.39 -7.44 -16.85
CA GLY A 14 -5.26 -6.54 -16.60
C GLY A 14 -5.51 -5.47 -15.53
N PHE A 15 -6.71 -5.40 -14.95
CA PHE A 15 -7.08 -4.41 -13.93
C PHE A 15 -6.46 -4.68 -12.55
N THR A 16 -5.90 -5.88 -12.30
CA THR A 16 -5.16 -6.17 -11.04
C THR A 16 -3.79 -5.50 -10.99
N SER A 17 -3.22 -5.15 -12.15
CA SER A 17 -1.88 -4.57 -12.29
C SER A 17 -1.68 -3.30 -11.46
N TYR A 18 -2.72 -2.48 -11.31
CA TYR A 18 -2.68 -1.27 -10.48
C TYR A 18 -2.41 -1.56 -9.00
N ILE A 19 -3.10 -2.57 -8.46
CA ILE A 19 -2.95 -2.99 -7.06
C ILE A 19 -1.63 -3.73 -6.86
N GLU A 20 -1.21 -4.55 -7.82
CA GLU A 20 0.09 -5.23 -7.80
C GLU A 20 1.24 -4.21 -7.77
N ARG A 21 1.18 -3.18 -8.63
CA ARG A 21 2.16 -2.09 -8.65
C ARG A 21 2.19 -1.33 -7.33
N PHE A 22 1.01 -1.02 -6.77
CA PHE A 22 0.91 -0.36 -5.47
C PHE A 22 1.53 -1.20 -4.34
N ASN A 23 1.20 -2.49 -4.29
CA ASN A 23 1.75 -3.42 -3.30
C ASN A 23 3.27 -3.55 -3.41
N CYS A 24 3.80 -3.58 -4.64
CA CYS A 24 5.24 -3.57 -4.89
C CYS A 24 5.89 -2.27 -4.38
N THR A 25 5.27 -1.12 -4.63
CA THR A 25 5.76 0.19 -4.21
C THR A 25 5.80 0.32 -2.69
N ILE A 26 4.73 -0.09 -1.99
CA ILE A 26 4.69 -0.12 -0.52
C ILE A 26 5.80 -0.98 0.05
N ARG A 27 5.99 -2.19 -0.51
CA ARG A 27 7.01 -3.13 -0.04
C ARG A 27 8.42 -2.54 -0.13
N GLN A 28 8.71 -1.82 -1.21
CA GLN A 28 10.02 -1.18 -1.41
C GLN A 28 10.22 0.05 -0.53
N ARG A 29 9.18 0.86 -0.31
CA ARG A 29 9.30 2.14 0.42
C ARG A 29 9.09 2.02 1.93
N VAL A 30 8.37 1.01 2.39
CA VAL A 30 8.07 0.79 3.82
C VAL A 30 8.84 -0.43 4.31
N SER A 31 10.13 -0.25 4.62
CA SER A 31 11.05 -1.34 5.02
C SER A 31 10.58 -2.15 6.23
N ARG A 32 9.72 -1.55 7.07
CA ARG A 32 9.09 -2.17 8.25
C ARG A 32 8.13 -3.32 7.91
N LEU A 33 7.66 -3.42 6.67
CA LEU A 33 6.78 -4.51 6.20
C LEU A 33 7.55 -5.76 5.75
N VAL A 34 8.86 -5.62 5.48
CA VAL A 34 9.66 -6.70 4.86
C VAL A 34 10.60 -7.38 5.86
N ARG A 35 11.02 -6.68 6.91
CA ARG A 35 12.08 -7.17 7.81
C ARG A 35 11.54 -7.72 9.12
N LYS A 36 11.94 -8.96 9.45
CA LYS A 36 11.84 -9.57 10.79
C LYS A 36 13.11 -9.32 11.64
N SER A 37 13.94 -8.32 11.33
CA SER A 37 15.21 -8.13 12.05
C SER A 37 15.07 -7.30 13.33
N LEU A 38 15.92 -7.61 14.31
CA LEU A 38 15.98 -6.97 15.64
C LEU A 38 16.30 -5.46 15.62
N ALA A 39 16.83 -4.95 14.50
CA ALA A 39 17.27 -3.56 14.36
C ALA A 39 16.12 -2.54 14.22
N PHE A 40 14.87 -2.99 14.05
CA PHE A 40 13.72 -2.09 13.98
C PHE A 40 12.93 -2.11 15.29
N SER A 41 12.56 -0.91 15.77
CA SER A 41 11.60 -0.74 16.85
C SER A 41 10.31 -1.51 16.54
N LYS A 42 9.99 -2.51 17.37
CA LYS A 42 8.80 -3.37 17.27
C LYS A 42 7.53 -2.72 17.82
N LYS A 43 7.58 -1.42 18.13
CA LYS A 43 6.40 -0.66 18.58
C LYS A 43 5.36 -0.60 17.47
N LEU A 44 4.15 -1.05 17.75
CA LEU A 44 3.06 -1.13 16.78
C LEU A 44 2.69 0.26 16.26
N GLU A 45 2.74 1.27 17.12
CA GLU A 45 2.44 2.66 16.81
C GLU A 45 3.37 3.19 15.70
N ASN A 46 4.66 2.86 15.79
CA ASN A 46 5.64 3.23 14.78
C ASN A 46 5.41 2.51 13.44
N HIS A 47 4.90 1.27 13.48
CA HIS A 47 4.54 0.53 12.28
C HIS A 47 3.33 1.17 11.58
N ILE A 48 2.27 1.46 12.34
CA ILE A 48 1.07 2.13 11.84
C ILE A 48 1.43 3.51 11.29
N ALA A 49 2.20 4.32 12.03
CA ALA A 49 2.60 5.66 11.60
C ALA A 49 3.43 5.64 10.30
N ALA A 50 4.30 4.63 10.12
CA ALA A 50 5.08 4.50 8.88
C ALA A 50 4.20 4.20 7.67
N ILE A 51 3.22 3.30 7.81
CA ILE A 51 2.24 3.01 6.75
C ILE A 51 1.40 4.25 6.46
N TRP A 52 0.85 4.89 7.50
CA TRP A 52 0.03 6.09 7.37
C TRP A 52 0.79 7.18 6.59
N ARG A 53 2.02 7.49 7.02
CA ARG A 53 2.84 8.53 6.38
C ARG A 53 3.14 8.20 4.92
N PHE A 54 3.41 6.92 4.61
CA PHE A 54 3.54 6.48 3.22
C PHE A 54 2.26 6.75 2.42
N VAL A 55 1.09 6.33 2.90
CA VAL A 55 -0.17 6.42 2.16
C VAL A 55 -0.52 7.88 1.86
N HIS A 56 -0.36 8.78 2.83
CA HIS A 56 -0.65 10.20 2.63
C HIS A 56 0.33 10.87 1.69
N HIS A 57 1.62 10.57 1.81
CA HIS A 57 2.60 11.04 0.85
C HIS A 57 2.30 10.50 -0.56
N TYR A 58 2.02 9.21 -0.69
CA TYR A 58 1.70 8.59 -1.98
C TYR A 58 0.48 9.28 -2.62
N ASN A 59 -0.61 9.45 -1.86
CA ASN A 59 -1.84 10.08 -2.35
C ASN A 59 -1.64 11.55 -2.71
N ALA A 60 -0.86 12.32 -1.94
CA ALA A 60 -0.56 13.72 -2.25
C ALA A 60 0.30 13.87 -3.53
N ASN A 61 1.04 12.83 -3.92
CA ASN A 61 1.84 12.81 -5.14
C ASN A 61 1.14 12.12 -6.32
N LEU A 62 -0.08 11.60 -6.13
CA LEU A 62 -0.90 11.11 -7.25
C LEU A 62 -1.38 12.33 -8.03
N GLN A 63 -0.81 12.53 -9.22
CA GLN A 63 -1.39 13.41 -10.23
C GLN A 63 -2.61 12.68 -10.81
N LEU A 64 -3.80 13.10 -10.36
CA LEU A 64 -5.10 12.63 -10.87
C LEU A 64 -5.56 13.49 -12.04
#